data_AF-A0A7W0TGR1-F1
#
_entry.id   AF-A0A7W0TGR1-F1
#
_cell.length_a   1.000
_cell.length_b   1.000
_cell.length_c   1.000
_cell.angle_alpha   90.00
_cell.angle_beta   90.00
_cell.angle_gamma   90.00
#
_symmetry.space_group_name_H-M   'P 1'
#
loop_
_entity.id
_entity.type
_entity.pdbx_description
1 polymer ?
#
loop_
_entity_poly.entity_id
_entity_poly.type
_entity_poly.pdbx_seq_one_letter_code
_entity_poly.pdbx_strand_id
1 'polypeptide(L)'
;TMRDQGGSRSLTAHGTLYKALSRLEEFGLLTSRWEDAAAVEGRPRRRLYELTGQGARVAEQARADNADQAFGRFPRVASEPA
;
A
#
# COMPACT_ATOMS: atom_id res chain seq x y z
N THR A 1 -14.60 -13.64 2.21
CA THR A 1 -14.28 -12.98 3.49
C THR A 1 -12.85 -12.47 3.43
N MET A 2 -12.67 -11.17 3.17
CA MET A 2 -11.35 -10.55 3.03
C MET A 2 -10.78 -10.29 4.43
N ARG A 3 -9.63 -10.88 4.71
CA ARG A 3 -8.97 -10.84 6.02
C ARG A 3 -8.33 -9.46 6.20
N ASP A 4 -8.81 -8.68 7.16
CA ASP A 4 -8.21 -7.41 7.60
C ASP A 4 -6.90 -7.74 8.35
N GLN A 5 -5.76 -7.53 7.69
CA GLN A 5 -4.44 -7.78 8.26
C GLN A 5 -4.00 -6.50 9.00
N GLY A 6 -4.35 -6.39 10.28
CA GLY A 6 -4.14 -5.24 11.19
C GLY A 6 -2.69 -4.85 11.51
N GLY A 7 -1.92 -4.49 10.47
CA GLY A 7 -0.53 -4.00 10.57
C GLY A 7 -0.21 -2.79 9.70
N SER A 8 -1.03 -2.47 8.69
CA SER A 8 -0.79 -1.33 7.79
C SER A 8 -1.72 -0.16 8.13
N ARG A 9 -1.13 1.03 8.35
CA ARG A 9 -1.92 2.26 8.55
C ARG A 9 -2.76 2.48 7.30
N SER A 10 -4.07 2.32 7.43
CA SER A 10 -5.00 2.39 6.30
C SER A 10 -4.88 3.75 5.60
N LEU A 11 -4.70 3.75 4.28
CA LEU A 11 -4.60 4.96 3.43
C LEU A 11 -5.99 5.57 3.16
N THR A 12 -6.87 5.56 4.16
CA THR A 12 -8.31 5.87 4.05
C THR A 12 -8.64 7.35 3.97
N ALA A 13 -7.69 8.24 4.26
CA ALA A 13 -7.89 9.67 4.07
C ALA A 13 -7.91 10.04 2.58
N HIS A 14 -8.88 10.86 2.20
CA HIS A 14 -9.15 11.29 0.81
C HIS A 14 -7.91 12.02 0.24
N GLY A 15 -7.09 11.30 -0.52
CA GLY A 15 -5.86 11.81 -1.17
C GLY A 15 -4.53 11.24 -0.65
N THR A 16 -4.51 10.56 0.50
CA THR A 16 -3.27 9.95 1.03
C THR A 16 -2.78 8.82 0.15
N LEU A 17 -3.71 8.03 -0.41
CA LEU A 17 -3.38 6.96 -1.36
C LEU A 17 -2.64 7.50 -2.59
N TYR A 18 -3.17 8.52 -3.25
CA TYR A 18 -2.56 9.06 -4.47
C TYR A 18 -1.19 9.69 -4.19
N LYS A 19 -1.02 10.38 -3.05
CA LYS A 19 0.29 10.90 -2.64
C LYS A 19 1.30 9.78 -2.38
N ALA A 20 0.87 8.68 -1.78
CA ALA A 20 1.74 7.52 -1.58
C ALA A 20 2.14 6.89 -2.93
N LEU A 21 1.19 6.69 -3.84
CA LEU A 21 1.46 6.17 -5.18
C LEU A 21 2.45 7.07 -5.95
N SER A 22 2.25 8.39 -5.93
CA SER A 22 3.17 9.34 -6.56
C SER A 22 4.59 9.24 -6.00
N ARG A 23 4.76 9.17 -4.68
CA ARG A 23 6.10 9.02 -4.07
C ARG A 23 6.77 7.70 -4.44
N LEU A 24 6.00 6.62 -4.52
CA LEU A 24 6.53 5.31 -4.94
C LEU A 24 6.98 5.32 -6.40
N GLU A 25 6.29 6.05 -7.28
CA GLU A 25 6.76 6.30 -8.64
C GLU A 25 8.02 7.19 -8.67
N GLU A 26 8.06 8.28 -7.89
CA GLU A 26 9.22 9.18 -7.77
C GLU A 26 10.47 8.43 -7.28
N PHE A 27 10.31 7.45 -6.40
CA PHE A 27 11.39 6.57 -5.94
C PHE A 27 11.72 5.43 -6.92
N GLY A 28 11.03 5.34 -8.06
CA GLY A 28 11.26 4.30 -9.06
C GLY A 28 10.81 2.89 -8.62
N LEU A 29 9.96 2.80 -7.61
CA LEU A 29 9.42 1.53 -7.09
C LEU A 29 8.17 1.09 -7.85
N LEU A 30 7.45 2.05 -8.43
CA LEU A 30 6.30 1.81 -9.30
C LEU A 30 6.52 2.42 -10.69
N THR A 31 5.87 1.80 -11.67
CA THR A 31 5.54 2.39 -12.96
C THR A 31 4.04 2.52 -13.07
N SER A 32 3.55 3.49 -13.84
CA SER A 32 2.12 3.60 -14.15
C SER A 32 1.84 3.75 -15.63
N ARG A 33 0.61 3.36 -16.00
CA ARG A 33 0.04 3.60 -17.31
C ARG A 33 -1.45 3.87 -17.19
N TRP A 34 -1.97 4.70 -18.08
CA TRP A 34 -3.41 4.79 -18.26
C TRP A 34 -3.93 3.56 -19.01
N GLU A 35 -5.13 3.09 -18.66
CA GLU A 35 -5.85 2.10 -19.47
C GLU A 35 -5.98 2.59 -20.92
N ASP A 36 -6.04 1.67 -21.87
CA ASP A 36 -6.36 2.01 -23.25
C ASP A 36 -7.77 2.64 -23.32
N ALA A 37 -7.89 3.78 -23.99
CA ALA A 37 -9.16 4.47 -24.15
C ALA A 37 -10.18 3.64 -24.95
N ALA A 38 -9.70 2.82 -25.90
CA ALA A 38 -10.57 1.94 -26.70
C ALA A 38 -11.15 0.77 -25.89
N ALA A 39 -10.52 0.43 -24.75
CA ALA A 39 -10.95 -0.67 -23.89
C ALA A 39 -11.91 -0.22 -22.77
N VAL A 40 -12.34 1.05 -22.76
CA VAL A 40 -13.14 1.63 -21.66
C VAL A 40 -14.47 2.16 -22.19
N GLU A 41 -15.56 1.50 -21.82
CA GLU A 41 -16.93 1.93 -22.12
C GLU A 41 -17.68 2.30 -20.83
N GLY A 42 -18.37 3.45 -20.84
CA GLY A 42 -19.25 3.87 -19.74
C GLY A 42 -18.57 4.33 -18.44
N ARG A 43 -17.23 4.54 -18.41
CA ARG A 43 -16.53 5.09 -17.24
C ARG A 43 -15.25 5.87 -17.60
N PRO A 44 -14.69 6.66 -16.68
CA PRO A 44 -13.34 7.19 -16.84
C PRO A 44 -12.27 6.07 -16.88
N ARG A 45 -11.18 6.34 -17.60
CA ARG A 45 -9.98 5.51 -17.64
C ARG A 45 -9.39 5.39 -16.23
N ARG A 46 -8.88 4.20 -15.86
CA ARG A 46 -8.07 4.03 -14.65
C ARG A 46 -6.60 4.26 -14.97
N ARG A 47 -5.87 4.73 -13.97
CA ARG A 47 -4.40 4.67 -13.94
C ARG A 47 -4.01 3.37 -13.23
N LEU A 48 -3.30 2.52 -13.94
CA LEU A 48 -2.79 1.23 -13.47
C LEU A 48 -1.35 1.42 -13.00
N TYR A 49 -0.97 0.69 -11.95
CA TYR A 49 0.36 0.73 -11.37
C TYR A 49 0.94 -0.68 -11.31
N GLU A 50 2.24 -0.79 -11.53
CA GLU A 50 2.98 -2.05 -11.49
C GLU A 50 4.30 -1.86 -10.74
N LEU A 51 4.70 -2.87 -9.96
CA LEU A 51 5.99 -2.86 -9.29
C LEU A 51 7.12 -2.93 -10.32
N THR A 52 8.12 -2.07 -10.17
CA THR A 52 9.39 -2.27 -10.87
C THR A 52 10.14 -3.45 -10.24
N GLY A 53 11.19 -3.94 -10.89
CA GLY A 53 12.08 -4.93 -10.27
C GLY A 53 12.73 -4.43 -8.96
N GLN A 54 12.94 -3.12 -8.81
CA GLN A 54 13.42 -2.51 -7.57
C GLN A 54 12.30 -2.49 -6.52
N GLY A 55 11.09 -2.06 -6.92
CA GLY A 55 9.91 -2.08 -6.07
C GLY A 55 9.58 -3.46 -5.50
N ALA A 56 9.68 -4.50 -6.31
CA ALA A 56 9.47 -5.88 -5.85
C ALA A 56 10.47 -6.28 -4.76
N ARG A 57 11.76 -5.96 -4.91
CA ARG A 57 12.79 -6.26 -3.90
C ARG A 57 12.53 -5.52 -2.58
N VAL A 58 12.19 -4.23 -2.65
CA VAL A 58 11.88 -3.41 -1.48
C VAL A 58 10.61 -3.93 -0.77
N ALA A 59 9.59 -4.36 -1.52
CA ALA A 59 8.38 -4.93 -0.95
C ALA A 59 8.66 -6.24 -0.19
N GLU A 60 9.51 -7.12 -0.72
CA GLU A 60 9.91 -8.35 -0.04
C GLU A 60 10.73 -8.08 1.23
N GLN A 61 11.65 -7.11 1.21
CA GLN A 61 12.38 -6.68 2.41
C GLN A 61 11.43 -6.13 3.49
N ALA A 62 10.54 -5.21 3.11
CA ALA A 62 9.58 -4.62 4.05
C ALA A 62 8.63 -5.67 4.66
N ARG A 63 8.32 -6.75 3.93
CA ARG A 63 7.54 -7.88 4.45
C ARG A 63 8.32 -8.69 5.47
N ALA A 64 9.60 -8.97 5.20
CA ALA A 64 10.47 -9.66 6.14
C ALA A 64 10.63 -8.84 7.44
N ASP A 65 10.90 -7.54 7.31
CA ASP A 65 11.02 -6.63 8.47
C ASP A 65 9.72 -6.57 9.29
N ASN A 66 8.55 -6.58 8.63
CA ASN A 66 7.26 -6.54 9.33
C ASN A 66 6.96 -7.86 10.05
N ALA A 67 7.38 -9.00 9.48
CA ALA A 67 7.30 -10.30 10.16
C ALA A 67 8.16 -10.29 11.43
N ASP A 68 9.36 -9.71 11.37
CA ASP A 68 10.25 -9.57 12.53
C ASP A 68 9.64 -8.63 13.60
N GLN A 69 8.98 -7.54 13.18
CA GLN A 69 8.31 -6.61 14.11
C GLN A 69 7.03 -7.18 14.73
N ALA A 70 6.35 -8.13 14.08
CA ALA A 70 5.16 -8.78 14.62
C ALA A 70 5.49 -9.62 15.89
N PHE A 71 6.72 -10.11 16.01
CA PHE A 71 7.22 -10.81 17.21
C PHE A 71 7.58 -9.86 18.37
N GLY A 72 7.63 -8.54 18.15
CA GLY A 72 8.00 -7.54 19.16
C GLY A 72 6.84 -6.71 19.73
N ARG A 73 5.59 -6.96 19.33
CA ARG A 73 4.46 -6.09 19.75
C ARG A 73 3.91 -6.50 21.12
N PHE A 74 4.53 -5.96 22.17
CA PHE A 74 4.07 -6.04 23.57
C PHE A 74 2.56 -5.73 23.71
N PRO A 75 1.83 -6.43 24.61
CA PRO A 75 0.42 -6.19 24.83
C PRO A 75 0.20 -4.78 25.40
N ARG A 76 -0.69 -4.01 24.78
CA ARG A 76 -1.19 -2.76 25.36
C ARG A 76 -1.91 -3.10 26.67
N VAL A 77 -1.33 -2.74 27.80
CA VAL A 77 -2.05 -2.64 29.09
C VAL A 77 -3.17 -1.61 28.88
N ALA A 78 -4.41 -2.07 29.01
CA ALA A 78 -5.57 -1.20 29.04
C ALA A 78 -5.52 -0.40 30.35
N SER A 79 -5.44 0.92 30.25
CA SER A 79 -5.72 1.81 31.37
C SER A 79 -7.24 1.86 31.56
N GLU A 80 -7.74 1.27 32.64
CA GLU A 80 -9.13 1.46 33.09
C GLU A 80 -9.34 2.91 33.59
N PRO A 81 -10.49 3.54 33.30
CA PRO A 81 -10.84 4.83 33.88
C PRO A 81 -11.43 4.66 35.30
N ALA A 82 -11.14 5.66 36.13
CA ALA A 82 -11.49 5.79 37.55
C ALA A 82 -13.00 5.93 37.84
#